data_AF-A0A5R9EFT5-F1
#
_entry.id   AF-A0A5R9EFT5-F1
#
_cell.length_a   1.000
_cell.length_b   1.000
_cell.length_c   1.000
_cell.angle_alpha   90.00
_cell.angle_beta   90.00
_cell.angle_gamma   90.00
#
_symmetry.space_group_name_H-M   'P 1'
#
loop_
_entity.id
_entity.type
_entity.pdbx_description
1 polymer ?
#
loop_
_entity_poly.entity_id
_entity_poly.type
_entity_poly.pdbx_seq_one_letter_code
_entity_poly.pdbx_strand_id
1 'polypeptide(L)'
;MNQAIGDLAISNFVGSVVIGLICIFLSRKLRLPVITLNTPAIVPLVPGGAAYMAVRSVVEENYIEGANYMMDVLWTAGAIVLGFMVVKLIENETKARRLKKMEKAMNK
;
A
#
# COMPACT_ATOMS: atom_id res chain seq x y z
N MET A 1 16.81 -18.72 0.14
CA MET A 1 16.25 -17.57 0.89
C MET A 1 15.96 -16.36 0.00
N ASN A 2 16.80 -15.99 -0.99
CA ASN A 2 16.55 -14.81 -1.84
C ASN A 2 15.32 -14.89 -2.80
N GLN A 3 14.88 -16.10 -3.18
CA GLN A 3 13.71 -16.29 -4.05
C GLN A 3 12.37 -16.03 -3.33
N ALA A 4 12.25 -16.44 -2.06
CA ALA A 4 11.01 -16.27 -1.30
C ALA A 4 10.68 -14.80 -1.00
N ILE A 5 11.71 -13.97 -0.79
CA ILE A 5 11.56 -12.52 -0.58
C ILE A 5 11.02 -11.84 -1.85
N GLY A 6 11.51 -12.25 -3.02
CA GLY A 6 11.01 -11.79 -4.31
C GLY A 6 9.53 -12.12 -4.51
N ASP A 7 9.16 -13.37 -4.26
CA ASP A 7 7.78 -13.84 -4.46
C ASP A 7 6.79 -13.17 -3.49
N LEU A 8 7.17 -13.00 -2.22
CA LEU A 8 6.35 -12.30 -1.22
C LEU A 8 6.16 -10.82 -1.56
N ALA A 9 7.22 -10.15 -2.00
CA ALA A 9 7.15 -8.74 -2.37
C ALA A 9 6.32 -8.49 -3.62
N ILE A 10 6.47 -9.34 -4.64
CA ILE A 10 5.66 -9.26 -5.86
C ILE A 10 4.19 -9.56 -5.53
N SER A 11 3.91 -10.55 -4.68
CA SER A 11 2.56 -10.87 -4.24
C SER A 11 1.91 -9.71 -3.49
N ASN A 12 2.63 -9.08 -2.56
CA ASN A 12 2.14 -7.91 -1.82
C ASN A 12 1.97 -6.68 -2.73
N PHE A 13 2.87 -6.49 -3.70
CA PHE A 13 2.75 -5.43 -4.70
C PHE A 13 1.46 -5.58 -5.51
N VAL A 14 1.24 -6.76 -6.10
CA VAL A 14 0.02 -7.06 -6.89
C VAL A 14 -1.22 -6.94 -6.01
N GLY A 15 -1.18 -7.47 -4.78
CA GLY A 15 -2.26 -7.34 -3.81
C GLY A 15 -2.63 -5.88 -3.52
N SER A 16 -1.63 -5.02 -3.28
CA SER A 16 -1.84 -3.58 -3.03
C SER A 16 -2.47 -2.86 -4.22
N VAL A 17 -2.07 -3.19 -5.44
CA VAL A 17 -2.62 -2.61 -6.68
C VAL A 17 -4.07 -3.05 -6.87
N VAL A 18 -4.38 -4.33 -6.67
CA VAL A 18 -5.74 -4.86 -6.79
C VAL A 18 -6.67 -4.23 -5.75
N ILE A 19 -6.24 -4.15 -4.49
CA ILE A 19 -7.00 -3.50 -3.40
C ILE A 19 -7.28 -2.03 -3.74
N GLY A 20 -6.27 -1.33 -4.26
CA GLY A 20 -6.40 0.06 -4.71
C GLY A 20 -7.43 0.24 -5.83
N LEU A 21 -7.39 -0.62 -6.84
CA LEU A 21 -8.37 -0.61 -7.94
C LEU A 21 -9.80 -0.92 -7.45
N ILE A 22 -9.95 -1.88 -6.55
CA ILE A 22 -11.24 -2.21 -5.93
C ILE A 22 -11.76 -1.02 -5.14
N CYS A 23 -10.92 -0.34 -4.34
CA CYS A 23 -11.33 0.86 -3.60
C CYS A 23 -11.81 2.00 -4.52
N ILE A 24 -11.16 2.21 -5.67
CA ILE A 24 -11.61 3.21 -6.66
C ILE A 24 -12.98 2.84 -7.23
N PHE A 25 -13.20 1.56 -7.55
CA PHE A 25 -14.49 1.08 -8.05
C PHE A 25 -15.59 1.19 -6.99
N LEU A 26 -15.31 0.75 -5.77
CA LEU A 26 -16.26 0.70 -4.66
C LEU A 26 -16.58 2.10 -4.11
N SER A 27 -15.65 3.05 -4.18
CA SER A 27 -15.90 4.47 -3.87
C SER A 27 -17.03 5.06 -4.72
N ARG A 28 -17.19 4.61 -5.98
CA ARG A 28 -18.32 5.04 -6.83
C ARG A 28 -19.65 4.43 -6.38
N LYS A 29 -19.63 3.20 -5.85
CA LYS A 29 -20.84 2.50 -5.39
C LYS A 29 -21.29 2.99 -4.01
N LEU A 30 -20.35 3.24 -3.11
CA LEU A 30 -20.60 3.62 -1.71
C LEU A 30 -20.64 5.14 -1.49
N ARG A 31 -20.29 5.97 -2.49
CA ARG A 31 -20.19 7.45 -2.36
C ARG A 31 -19.30 7.93 -1.21
N LEU A 32 -18.31 7.12 -0.83
CA LEU A 32 -17.33 7.44 0.20
C LEU A 32 -15.99 7.86 -0.44
N PRO A 33 -15.22 8.75 0.20
CA PRO A 33 -13.89 9.10 -0.26
C PRO A 33 -12.98 7.87 -0.26
N VAL A 34 -12.25 7.65 -1.36
CA VAL A 34 -11.35 6.49 -1.58
C VAL A 34 -10.40 6.28 -0.39
N ILE A 35 -9.91 7.36 0.22
CA ILE A 35 -8.96 7.33 1.35
C ILE A 35 -9.53 6.57 2.57
N THR A 36 -10.84 6.69 2.84
CA THR A 36 -11.50 6.02 3.97
C THR A 36 -11.61 4.51 3.76
N LEU A 37 -11.76 4.07 2.50
CA LEU A 37 -11.75 2.63 2.17
C LEU A 37 -10.32 2.06 2.15
N ASN A 38 -9.34 2.89 1.78
CA ASN A 38 -7.96 2.45 1.62
C ASN A 38 -7.21 2.28 2.96
N THR A 39 -7.48 3.15 3.93
CA THR A 39 -6.80 3.12 5.24
C THR A 39 -6.93 1.78 5.96
N PRO A 40 -8.13 1.18 6.16
CA PRO A 40 -8.25 -0.14 6.80
C PRO A 40 -7.71 -1.28 5.93
N ALA A 41 -7.63 -1.11 4.61
CA ALA A 41 -7.14 -2.15 3.71
C ALA A 41 -5.60 -2.29 3.73
N ILE A 42 -4.88 -1.22 4.08
CA ILE A 42 -3.41 -1.24 4.19
C ILE A 42 -2.95 -1.87 5.52
N VAL A 43 -3.68 -1.67 6.61
CA VAL A 43 -3.31 -2.15 7.96
C VAL A 43 -2.93 -3.65 8.01
N PRO A 44 -3.72 -4.60 7.46
CA PRO A 44 -3.36 -6.02 7.50
C PRO A 44 -2.27 -6.40 6.47
N LEU A 45 -2.06 -5.58 5.44
CA LEU A 45 -1.09 -5.87 4.38
C LEU A 45 0.34 -5.54 4.82
N VAL A 46 0.49 -4.64 5.79
CA VAL A 46 1.79 -4.24 6.34
C VAL A 46 2.33 -5.37 7.23
N PRO A 47 3.61 -5.78 7.07
CA PRO A 47 4.24 -6.87 7.82
C PRO A 47 4.55 -6.47 9.28
N GLY A 48 3.52 -6.21 10.09
CA GLY A 48 3.67 -5.79 11.49
C GLY A 48 4.26 -6.87 12.41
N GLY A 49 3.93 -8.14 12.16
CA GLY A 49 4.48 -9.27 12.92
C GLY A 49 5.99 -9.44 12.72
N ALA A 50 6.47 -9.32 11.48
CA ALA A 50 7.90 -9.37 11.18
C ALA A 50 8.64 -8.15 11.75
N ALA A 51 8.01 -6.97 11.77
CA ALA A 51 8.56 -5.79 12.42
C ALA A 51 8.70 -5.98 13.94
N TYR A 52 7.72 -6.59 14.58
CA TYR A 52 7.82 -6.94 15.99
C TYR A 52 8.94 -7.95 16.27
N MET A 53 9.06 -9.00 15.44
CA MET A 53 10.15 -9.97 15.58
C MET A 53 11.52 -9.31 15.39
N ALA A 54 11.64 -8.39 14.43
CA ALA A 54 12.88 -7.64 14.21
C ALA A 54 13.32 -6.86 15.46
N VAL A 55 12.41 -6.09 16.06
CA VAL A 55 12.70 -5.33 17.30
C VAL A 55 13.00 -6.28 18.46
N ARG A 56 12.22 -7.36 18.58
CA ARG A 56 12.43 -8.37 19.61
C ARG A 56 13.81 -9.02 19.52
N SER A 57 14.27 -9.42 18.33
CA SER A 57 15.59 -10.03 18.15
C SER A 57 16.74 -9.08 18.49
N VAL A 58 16.56 -7.77 18.27
CA VAL A 58 17.53 -6.74 18.70
C VAL A 58 17.59 -6.65 20.22
N VAL A 59 16.46 -6.73 20.91
CA VAL A 59 16.39 -6.73 22.39
C VAL A 59 16.99 -8.02 22.97
N GLU A 60 16.85 -9.16 22.28
CA GLU A 60 17.43 -10.45 22.66
C GLU A 60 18.92 -10.59 22.29
N GLU A 61 19.60 -9.49 21.94
CA GLU A 61 21.02 -9.42 21.51
C GLU A 61 21.36 -10.23 20.25
N ASN A 62 20.35 -10.74 19.54
CA ASN A 62 20.49 -11.48 18.29
C ASN A 62 20.37 -10.52 17.09
N TYR A 63 21.42 -9.73 16.90
CA TYR A 63 21.47 -8.69 15.85
C TYR A 63 21.43 -9.24 14.42
N ILE A 64 21.97 -10.44 14.20
CA ILE A 64 22.00 -11.07 12.86
C ILE A 64 20.58 -11.39 12.42
N GLU A 65 19.79 -12.01 13.30
CA GLU A 65 18.41 -12.37 13.00
C GLU A 65 17.50 -11.14 12.95
N GLY A 66 17.71 -10.17 13.84
CA GLY A 66 17.01 -8.89 13.82
C GLY A 66 17.22 -8.11 12.52
N ALA A 67 18.46 -8.08 12.00
CA ALA A 67 18.76 -7.44 10.72
C ALA A 67 18.06 -8.12 9.54
N ASN A 68 17.98 -9.45 9.53
CA ASN A 68 17.26 -10.18 8.48
C ASN A 68 15.77 -9.84 8.49
N TYR A 69 15.12 -9.86 9.66
CA TYR A 69 13.70 -9.49 9.76
C TYR A 69 13.44 -8.03 9.40
N MET A 70 14.34 -7.11 9.74
CA MET A 70 14.22 -5.71 9.29
C MET A 70 14.27 -5.61 7.77
N MET A 71 15.16 -6.37 7.12
CA MET A 71 15.30 -6.32 5.67
C MET A 71 14.06 -6.87 4.95
N ASP A 72 13.45 -7.93 5.49
CA ASP A 72 12.18 -8.46 4.99
C ASP A 72 11.05 -7.43 5.10
N VAL A 73 10.97 -6.72 6.23
CA VAL A 73 9.98 -5.66 6.47
C VAL A 73 10.20 -4.49 5.50
N LEU A 74 11.44 -4.04 5.33
CA LEU A 74 11.77 -2.94 4.43
C LEU A 74 11.42 -3.27 2.98
N TRP A 75 11.77 -4.46 2.52
CA TRP A 75 11.53 -4.87 1.15
C TRP A 75 10.02 -4.98 0.84
N THR A 76 9.27 -5.61 1.74
CA THR A 76 7.81 -5.78 1.56
C THR A 76 7.04 -4.48 1.77
N ALA A 77 7.39 -3.65 2.76
CA ALA A 77 6.79 -2.33 2.96
C ALA A 77 7.11 -1.38 1.80
N GLY A 78 8.35 -1.41 1.32
CA GLY A 78 8.77 -0.64 0.13
C GLY A 78 7.95 -1.02 -1.10
N ALA A 79 7.77 -2.32 -1.37
CA ALA A 79 6.93 -2.79 -2.46
C ALA A 79 5.47 -2.31 -2.34
N ILE A 80 4.86 -2.38 -1.14
CA ILE A 80 3.48 -1.92 -0.91
C ILE A 80 3.34 -0.42 -1.16
N VAL A 81 4.25 0.39 -0.61
CA VAL A 81 4.22 1.87 -0.78
C VAL A 81 4.34 2.25 -2.25
N LEU A 82 5.23 1.58 -3.00
CA LEU A 82 5.39 1.82 -4.44
C LEU A 82 4.13 1.47 -5.23
N GLY A 83 3.52 0.31 -4.97
CA GLY A 83 2.26 -0.09 -5.62
C GLY A 83 1.12 0.89 -5.32
N PHE A 84 1.04 1.34 -4.07
CA PHE A 84 0.07 2.32 -3.63
C PHE A 84 0.26 3.70 -4.29
N MET A 85 1.50 4.15 -4.43
CA MET A 85 1.85 5.41 -5.04
C MET A 85 1.38 5.48 -6.51
N VAL A 86 1.52 4.38 -7.25
CA VAL A 86 1.01 4.26 -8.63
C VAL A 86 -0.51 4.43 -8.67
N VAL A 87 -1.25 3.75 -7.78
CA VAL A 87 -2.71 3.87 -7.70
C VAL A 87 -3.14 5.31 -7.35
N LYS A 88 -2.46 5.93 -6.37
CA LYS A 88 -2.71 7.32 -5.96
C LYS A 88 -2.50 8.31 -7.12
N LEU A 89 -1.45 8.11 -7.92
CA LEU A 89 -1.15 8.95 -9.07
C LEU A 89 -2.29 8.89 -10.10
N ILE A 90 -2.78 7.68 -10.41
CA ILE A 90 -3.92 7.46 -11.31
C ILE A 90 -5.20 8.07 -10.74
N GLU A 91 -5.45 7.94 -9.44
CA GLU A 91 -6.61 8.54 -8.78
C GLU A 91 -6.58 10.07 -8.87
N ASN A 92 -5.43 10.68 -8.61
CA ASN A 92 -5.28 12.14 -8.60
C ASN A 92 -5.47 12.74 -10.00
N GLU A 93 -4.91 12.12 -11.03
CA GLU A 93 -5.15 12.48 -12.44
C GLU A 93 -6.63 12.41 -12.81
N THR A 94 -7.34 11.40 -12.30
CA THR A 94 -8.77 11.23 -12.56
C THR A 94 -9.63 12.26 -11.83
N LYS A 95 -9.26 12.63 -10.59
CA LYS A 95 -9.92 13.72 -9.82
C LYS A 95 -9.70 15.09 -10.45
N ALA A 96 -8.46 15.42 -10.84
CA ALA A 96 -8.12 16.70 -11.45
C ALA A 96 -8.91 16.95 -12.75
N ARG A 97 -9.10 15.90 -13.56
CA ARG A 97 -9.91 15.97 -14.79
C ARG A 97 -11.40 16.17 -14.51
N ARG A 98 -11.93 15.61 -13.43
CA ARG A 98 -13.33 15.81 -13.02
C ARG A 98 -13.61 17.21 -12.49
N LEU A 99 -12.71 17.77 -11.69
CA LEU A 99 -12.86 19.13 -11.14
C LEU A 99 -12.92 20.17 -12.27
N LYS A 100 -11.99 20.10 -13.23
CA LYS A 100 -11.98 20.96 -14.42
C LYS A 100 -13.24 20.79 -15.30
N LYS A 101 -13.85 19.60 -15.31
CA LYS A 101 -15.08 19.33 -16.05
C LYS A 101 -16.31 19.90 -15.34
N MET A 102 -16.30 19.96 -14.01
CA MET A 102 -17.36 20.57 -13.19
C MET A 102 -17.29 22.10 -13.22
N GLU A 103 -16.09 22.70 -13.17
CA GLU A 103 -15.92 24.17 -13.37
C GLU A 103 -16.48 24.62 -14.72
N LYS A 104 -16.20 23.87 -15.80
CA LYS A 104 -16.74 24.16 -17.14
C LYS A 104 -18.27 24.01 -17.25
N ALA A 105 -18.90 23.23 -16.38
CA ALA A 105 -20.35 23.03 -16.38
C ALA A 105 -21.09 24.05 -15.49
N MET A 106 -20.41 24.66 -14.53
CA MET A 106 -20.95 25.72 -13.66
C MET A 106 -20.77 27.12 -14.26
N ASN A 107 -19.78 27.30 -15.14
CA ASN A 107 -19.54 28.56 -15.85
C ASN A 107 -20.28 28.66 -17.21
N LYS A 108 -21.41 27.94 -17.34
CA LYS A 108 -22.30 27.97 -18.51
C LYS A 108 -23.73 28.15 -18.01
#